data_AF-A0A672PTT2-F1
#
_entry.id   AF-A0A672PTT2-F1
#
_cell.length_a   1.000
_cell.length_b   1.000
_cell.length_c   1.000
_cell.angle_alpha   90.00
_cell.angle_beta   90.00
_cell.angle_gamma   90.00
#
_symmetry.space_group_name_H-M   'P 1'
#
loop_
_entity.id
_entity.type
_entity.pdbx_description
1 polymer ?
#
loop_
_entity_poly.entity_id
_entity_poly.type
_entity_poly.pdbx_seq_one_letter_code
_entity_poly.pdbx_strand_id
1 'polypeptide(L)'
;MTPLAPPDVQQQYLSSIQHLLGEGLIELITMVKKAVQEVLGPVSLKQSLSLQELEQQLTQIRQLVEEGCSSSKHKSLSWYMMPDEENTLASQACGLTENDVTTIKLLNETRDMLESPDFTTVFCTCLSRGFIRFLDNMSEFFRPPQGDSNPSSTPDRLSHVSLPLAKIIPIINGQIHSICSEIPSHFVQDLLLIDQVKEFAANVYETFSTPQKLQN
;
A
#
# COMPACT_ATOMS: atom_id res chain seq x y z
N MET A 1 -24.77 -30.31 -10.06
CA MET A 1 -24.74 -29.39 -8.91
C MET A 1 -24.50 -28.01 -9.48
N THR A 2 -25.36 -27.04 -9.20
CA THR A 2 -25.17 -25.66 -9.64
C THR A 2 -24.01 -25.05 -8.84
N PRO A 3 -23.00 -24.42 -9.47
CA PRO A 3 -21.89 -23.82 -8.75
C PRO A 3 -22.40 -22.72 -7.83
N LEU A 4 -21.85 -22.63 -6.61
CA LEU A 4 -22.25 -21.62 -5.63
C LEU A 4 -21.96 -20.19 -6.13
N ALA A 5 -20.88 -20.02 -6.90
CA ALA A 5 -20.49 -18.76 -7.53
C ALA A 5 -20.51 -18.90 -9.07
N PRO A 6 -21.66 -18.73 -9.73
CA PRO A 6 -21.74 -18.64 -11.20
C PRO A 6 -21.03 -17.37 -11.73
N PRO A 7 -20.75 -17.26 -13.04
CA PRO A 7 -19.94 -16.16 -13.60
C PRO A 7 -20.46 -14.75 -13.30
N ASP A 8 -21.77 -14.57 -13.22
CA ASP A 8 -22.43 -13.32 -12.84
C ASP A 8 -22.11 -12.92 -11.39
N VAL A 9 -22.18 -13.88 -10.45
CA VAL A 9 -21.77 -13.65 -9.05
C VAL A 9 -20.28 -13.35 -8.95
N GLN A 10 -19.44 -14.07 -9.70
CA GLN A 10 -17.98 -13.81 -9.73
C GLN A 10 -17.69 -12.39 -10.25
N GLN A 11 -18.33 -11.98 -11.35
CA GLN A 11 -18.16 -10.65 -11.91
C GLN A 11 -18.66 -9.56 -10.96
N GLN A 12 -19.81 -9.76 -10.33
CA GLN A 12 -20.36 -8.81 -9.36
C GLN A 12 -19.43 -8.68 -8.14
N TYR A 13 -19.00 -9.80 -7.54
CA TYR A 13 -18.06 -9.81 -6.42
C TYR A 13 -16.73 -9.12 -6.77
N LEU A 14 -16.12 -9.47 -7.90
CA LEU A 14 -14.84 -8.88 -8.32
C LEU A 14 -14.96 -7.40 -8.69
N SER A 15 -16.16 -6.90 -9.00
CA SER A 15 -16.38 -5.47 -9.24
C SER A 15 -16.20 -4.61 -7.97
N SER A 16 -16.19 -5.20 -6.77
CA SER A 16 -15.89 -4.49 -5.52
C SER A 16 -14.52 -3.79 -5.51
N ILE A 17 -13.57 -4.26 -6.33
CA ILE A 17 -12.26 -3.60 -6.52
C ILE A 17 -12.38 -2.13 -6.97
N GLN A 18 -13.51 -1.75 -7.55
CA GLN A 18 -13.80 -0.36 -7.95
C GLN A 18 -13.75 0.62 -6.79
N HIS A 19 -14.01 0.18 -5.55
CA HIS A 19 -13.85 1.06 -4.38
C HIS A 19 -12.39 1.46 -4.19
N LEU A 20 -11.47 0.47 -4.17
CA LEU A 20 -10.04 0.74 -4.07
C LEU A 20 -9.56 1.63 -5.22
N LEU A 21 -10.06 1.44 -6.44
CA LEU A 21 -9.66 2.24 -7.61
C LEU A 21 -10.46 3.55 -7.77
N GLY A 22 -11.42 3.82 -6.88
CA GLY A 22 -12.33 4.95 -6.90
C GLY A 22 -12.25 5.76 -5.60
N GLU A 23 -13.36 5.81 -4.86
CA GLU A 23 -13.49 6.59 -3.62
C GLU A 23 -12.42 6.23 -2.58
N GLY A 24 -12.10 4.95 -2.42
CA GLY A 24 -11.06 4.49 -1.49
C GLY A 24 -9.69 5.11 -1.77
N LEU A 25 -9.26 5.16 -3.04
CA LEU A 25 -8.01 5.83 -3.42
C LEU A 25 -8.07 7.35 -3.25
N ILE A 26 -9.21 7.98 -3.56
CA ILE A 26 -9.38 9.43 -3.38
C ILE A 26 -9.26 9.81 -1.89
N GLU A 27 -9.89 9.04 -1.00
CA GLU A 27 -9.77 9.23 0.44
C GLU A 27 -8.34 8.96 0.93
N LEU A 28 -7.68 7.91 0.44
CA LEU A 28 -6.29 7.61 0.79
C LEU A 28 -5.34 8.73 0.35
N ILE A 29 -5.48 9.24 -0.88
CA ILE A 29 -4.70 10.38 -1.38
C ILE A 29 -4.91 11.60 -0.48
N THR A 30 -6.16 11.88 -0.09
CA THR A 30 -6.47 13.02 0.79
C THR A 30 -5.77 12.89 2.14
N MET A 31 -5.77 11.68 2.69
CA MET A 31 -5.19 11.41 4.00
C MET A 31 -3.65 11.44 3.96
N VAL A 32 -3.03 10.81 2.95
CA VAL A 32 -1.57 10.90 2.70
C VAL A 32 -1.16 12.36 2.46
N LYS A 33 -1.91 13.14 1.68
CA LYS A 33 -1.62 14.56 1.45
C LYS A 33 -1.63 15.37 2.74
N LYS A 34 -2.57 15.09 3.65
CA LYS A 34 -2.61 15.71 4.98
C LYS A 34 -1.37 15.36 5.79
N ALA A 35 -0.99 14.08 5.87
CA ALA A 35 0.20 13.63 6.60
C ALA A 35 1.50 14.23 6.03
N VAL A 36 1.63 14.29 4.70
CA VAL A 36 2.77 14.94 4.04
C VAL A 36 2.83 16.44 4.37
N GLN A 37 1.68 17.13 4.37
CA GLN A 37 1.63 18.55 4.73
C GLN A 37 2.01 18.81 6.18
N GLU A 38 1.66 17.89 7.09
CA GLU A 38 2.00 17.98 8.51
C GLU A 38 3.51 17.79 8.73
N VAL A 39 4.11 16.80 8.08
CA VAL A 39 5.53 16.45 8.25
C VAL A 39 6.47 17.38 7.46
N LEU A 40 6.19 17.59 6.17
CA LEU A 40 7.08 18.33 5.27
C LEU A 40 6.68 19.79 5.07
N GLY A 41 5.46 20.20 5.45
CA GLY A 41 4.99 21.58 5.30
C GLY A 41 5.86 22.63 6.01
N PRO A 42 6.37 22.37 7.23
CA PRO A 42 7.30 23.27 7.92
C PRO A 42 8.73 23.27 7.35
N VAL A 43 9.09 22.32 6.49
CA VAL A 43 10.46 22.12 6.00
C VAL A 43 10.75 23.07 4.84
N SER A 44 11.84 23.84 4.95
CA SER A 44 12.24 24.78 3.90
C SER A 44 12.71 24.05 2.64
N LEU A 45 12.33 24.54 1.46
CA LEU A 45 12.84 24.04 0.18
C LEU A 45 14.39 24.09 0.05
N LYS A 46 15.03 24.97 0.82
CA LYS A 46 16.50 25.11 0.87
C LYS A 46 17.16 24.15 1.87
N GLN A 47 16.39 23.60 2.81
CA GLN A 47 16.91 22.66 3.79
C GLN A 47 17.43 21.42 3.06
N SER A 48 18.65 21.02 3.38
CA SER A 48 19.25 19.80 2.84
C SER A 48 18.92 18.63 3.74
N LEU A 49 18.47 17.54 3.13
CA LEU A 49 18.18 16.28 3.82
C LEU A 49 19.10 15.21 3.25
N SER A 50 19.64 14.38 4.11
CA SER A 50 20.30 13.11 3.77
C SER A 50 19.26 12.04 3.47
N LEU A 51 19.69 10.90 2.91
CA LEU A 51 18.81 9.76 2.67
C LEU A 51 18.18 9.24 3.99
N GLN A 52 18.95 9.22 5.07
CA GLN A 52 18.46 8.81 6.40
C GLN A 52 17.41 9.79 6.95
N GLU A 53 17.62 11.10 6.80
CA GLU A 53 16.61 12.08 7.21
C GLU A 53 15.34 11.95 6.36
N LEU A 54 15.46 11.68 5.06
CA LEU A 54 14.32 11.41 4.19
C LEU A 54 13.55 10.15 4.63
N GLU A 55 14.25 9.06 4.95
CA GLU A 55 13.65 7.84 5.52
C GLU A 55 12.88 8.13 6.82
N GLN A 56 13.43 8.97 7.69
CA GLN A 56 12.74 9.39 8.92
C GLN A 56 11.46 10.18 8.61
N GLN A 57 11.49 11.12 7.66
CA GLN A 57 10.28 11.85 7.24
C GLN A 57 9.21 10.91 6.68
N LEU A 58 9.60 9.94 5.84
CA LEU A 58 8.68 8.93 5.29
C LEU A 58 8.09 8.04 6.38
N THR A 59 8.89 7.65 7.36
CA THR A 59 8.42 6.85 8.50
C THR A 59 7.39 7.61 9.33
N GLN A 60 7.60 8.91 9.58
CA GLN A 60 6.62 9.75 10.26
C GLN A 60 5.32 9.89 9.46
N ILE A 61 5.42 10.09 8.13
CA ILE A 61 4.24 10.12 7.26
C ILE A 61 3.48 8.79 7.34
N ARG A 62 4.19 7.66 7.29
CA ARG A 62 3.58 6.33 7.44
C ARG A 62 2.87 6.17 8.77
N GLN A 63 3.49 6.54 9.89
CA GLN A 63 2.86 6.46 11.22
C GLN A 63 1.55 7.25 11.27
N LEU A 64 1.55 8.49 10.77
CA LEU A 64 0.32 9.31 10.70
C LEU A 64 -0.77 8.67 9.84
N VAL A 65 -0.38 7.96 8.78
CA VAL A 65 -1.30 7.29 7.84
C VAL A 65 -1.84 5.98 8.40
N GLU A 66 -0.97 5.15 8.97
CA GLU A 66 -1.25 3.76 9.36
C GLU A 66 -1.84 3.68 10.77
N GLU A 67 -1.43 4.55 11.70
CA GLU A 67 -1.85 4.54 13.11
C GLU A 67 -2.83 5.69 13.44
N GLY A 68 -2.90 6.69 12.56
CA GLY A 68 -3.80 7.84 12.70
C GLY A 68 -3.32 8.91 13.67
N CYS A 69 -4.01 10.05 13.65
CA CYS A 69 -3.84 11.11 14.65
C CYS A 69 -4.79 10.84 15.83
N SER A 70 -4.30 10.98 17.07
CA SER A 70 -5.03 10.74 18.33
C SER A 70 -6.33 11.56 18.50
N SER A 71 -6.63 12.48 17.59
CA SER A 71 -7.76 13.41 17.64
C SER A 71 -8.90 13.09 16.65
N SER A 72 -8.75 12.09 15.77
CA SER A 72 -9.77 11.72 14.76
C SER A 72 -10.12 10.23 14.83
N LYS A 73 -11.34 9.86 14.42
CA LYS A 73 -11.71 8.46 14.16
C LYS A 73 -10.71 7.89 13.14
N HIS A 74 -9.78 7.05 13.60
CA HIS A 74 -8.80 6.41 12.74
C HIS A 74 -9.50 5.41 11.84
N LYS A 75 -9.27 5.52 10.53
CA LYS A 75 -9.73 4.56 9.53
C LYS A 75 -8.58 3.57 9.31
N SER A 76 -8.81 2.30 9.59
CA SER A 76 -7.87 1.23 9.22
C SER A 76 -7.57 1.27 7.73
N LEU A 77 -6.40 0.80 7.29
CA LEU A 77 -6.05 0.77 5.87
C LEU A 77 -7.02 -0.08 5.03
N SER A 78 -7.66 -1.08 5.64
CA SER A 78 -8.71 -1.89 5.01
C SER A 78 -9.92 -1.05 4.55
N TRP A 79 -10.20 0.08 5.20
CA TRP A 79 -11.27 1.02 4.81
C TRP A 79 -11.11 1.54 3.38
N TYR A 80 -9.86 1.73 2.94
CA TYR A 80 -9.57 2.21 1.58
C TYR A 80 -9.70 1.10 0.53
N MET A 81 -9.74 -0.17 0.96
CA MET A 81 -9.79 -1.34 0.08
C MET A 81 -11.22 -1.80 -0.18
N MET A 82 -12.12 -1.62 0.79
CA MET A 82 -13.50 -2.09 0.69
C MET A 82 -14.48 -1.12 1.38
N PRO A 83 -15.69 -0.90 0.84
CA PRO A 83 -16.70 -0.11 1.51
C PRO A 83 -17.18 -0.75 2.81
N ASP A 84 -17.53 0.10 3.78
CA ASP A 84 -18.14 -0.32 5.04
C ASP A 84 -19.46 -1.08 4.81
N GLU A 85 -19.85 -1.92 5.75
CA GLU A 85 -21.13 -2.63 5.73
C GLU A 85 -22.33 -1.65 5.79
N GLU A 86 -22.16 -0.51 6.47
CA GLU A 86 -23.17 0.55 6.59
C GLU A 86 -23.42 1.29 5.26
N ASN A 87 -22.50 1.17 4.29
CA ASN A 87 -22.67 1.79 2.98
C ASN A 87 -23.76 1.10 2.15
N THR A 88 -24.39 1.84 1.23
CA THR A 88 -25.43 1.27 0.35
C THR A 88 -24.88 0.10 -0.49
N LEU A 89 -25.66 -0.96 -0.69
CA LEU A 89 -25.22 -2.13 -1.46
C LEU A 89 -24.69 -1.76 -2.85
N ALA A 90 -25.36 -0.82 -3.53
CA ALA A 90 -24.93 -0.34 -4.85
C ALA A 90 -23.53 0.31 -4.87
N SER A 91 -23.02 0.77 -3.72
CA SER A 91 -21.65 1.28 -3.59
C SER A 91 -20.62 0.19 -3.28
N GLN A 92 -21.07 -0.99 -2.84
CA GLN A 92 -20.21 -2.12 -2.47
C GLN A 92 -19.78 -2.95 -3.68
N ALA A 93 -20.66 -3.09 -4.67
CA ALA A 93 -20.38 -3.75 -5.94
C ALA A 93 -21.35 -3.28 -7.03
N CYS A 94 -20.94 -3.41 -8.29
CA CYS A 94 -21.73 -2.97 -9.45
C CYS A 94 -23.08 -3.69 -9.51
N GLY A 95 -24.17 -2.93 -9.39
CA GLY A 95 -25.53 -3.45 -9.49
C GLY A 95 -25.96 -4.36 -8.33
N LEU A 96 -25.28 -4.30 -7.18
CA LEU A 96 -25.61 -5.11 -6.01
C LEU A 96 -26.94 -4.71 -5.38
N THR A 97 -27.79 -5.71 -5.14
CA THR A 97 -29.11 -5.58 -4.51
C THR A 97 -29.26 -6.56 -3.34
N GLU A 98 -30.30 -6.38 -2.53
CA GLU A 98 -30.59 -7.27 -1.38
C GLU A 98 -30.85 -8.73 -1.79
N ASN A 99 -31.20 -8.97 -3.06
CA ASN A 99 -31.43 -10.32 -3.60
C ASN A 99 -30.13 -11.09 -3.87
N ASP A 100 -28.99 -10.40 -3.95
CA ASP A 100 -27.69 -10.97 -4.32
C ASP A 100 -26.98 -11.58 -3.10
N VAL A 101 -27.69 -12.45 -2.38
CA VAL A 101 -27.29 -13.00 -1.07
C VAL A 101 -25.90 -13.65 -1.11
N THR A 102 -25.56 -14.36 -2.18
CA THR A 102 -24.24 -14.98 -2.32
C THR A 102 -23.12 -13.93 -2.44
N THR A 103 -23.33 -12.88 -3.23
CA THR A 103 -22.33 -11.81 -3.37
C THR A 103 -22.16 -11.05 -2.07
N ILE A 104 -23.27 -10.74 -1.37
CA ILE A 104 -23.21 -10.10 -0.04
C ILE A 104 -22.40 -10.96 0.93
N LYS A 105 -22.63 -12.28 0.95
CA LYS A 105 -21.87 -13.20 1.79
C LYS A 105 -20.38 -13.18 1.48
N LEU A 106 -19.99 -13.23 0.20
CA LEU A 106 -18.59 -13.14 -0.21
C LEU A 106 -17.96 -11.82 0.22
N LEU A 107 -18.69 -10.70 0.10
CA LEU A 107 -18.20 -9.40 0.53
C LEU A 107 -17.98 -9.34 2.04
N ASN A 108 -18.88 -9.91 2.84
CA ASN A 108 -18.73 -9.98 4.29
C ASN A 108 -17.52 -10.84 4.69
N GLU A 109 -17.37 -12.04 4.11
CA GLU A 109 -16.21 -12.90 4.34
C GLU A 109 -14.88 -12.23 3.95
N THR A 110 -14.90 -11.40 2.89
CA THR A 110 -13.73 -10.60 2.50
C THR A 110 -13.43 -9.50 3.51
N ARG A 111 -14.43 -8.83 4.09
CA ARG A 111 -14.20 -7.85 5.17
C ARG A 111 -13.58 -8.52 6.39
N ASP A 112 -14.12 -9.66 6.82
CA ASP A 112 -13.56 -10.43 7.93
C ASP A 112 -12.09 -10.80 7.67
N MET A 113 -11.75 -11.16 6.43
CA MET A 113 -10.38 -11.45 6.03
C MET A 113 -9.49 -10.21 6.06
N LEU A 114 -9.97 -9.05 5.57
CA LEU A 114 -9.22 -7.78 5.58
C LEU A 114 -9.00 -7.24 7.01
N GLU A 115 -9.86 -7.60 7.95
CA GLU A 115 -9.72 -7.25 9.38
C GLU A 115 -8.90 -8.27 10.18
N SER A 116 -8.53 -9.39 9.55
CA SER A 116 -7.76 -10.43 10.22
C SER A 116 -6.33 -9.99 10.56
N PRO A 117 -5.76 -10.50 11.67
CA PRO A 117 -4.37 -10.22 12.03
C PRO A 117 -3.38 -10.78 11.00
N ASP A 118 -3.73 -11.89 10.34
CA ASP A 118 -2.91 -12.51 9.29
C ASP A 118 -2.80 -11.60 8.07
N PHE A 119 -3.93 -11.06 7.60
CA PHE A 119 -3.93 -10.07 6.53
C PHE A 119 -3.11 -8.84 6.91
N THR A 120 -3.34 -8.29 8.12
CA THR A 120 -2.60 -7.12 8.60
C THR A 120 -1.09 -7.36 8.58
N THR A 121 -0.63 -8.52 9.05
CA THR A 121 0.79 -8.88 9.08
C THR A 121 1.40 -8.94 7.68
N VAL A 122 0.71 -9.59 6.74
CA VAL A 122 1.16 -9.71 5.35
C VAL A 122 1.15 -8.35 4.66
N PHE A 123 0.11 -7.55 4.89
CA PHE A 123 -0.03 -6.22 4.31
C PHE A 123 1.05 -5.26 4.81
N CYS A 124 1.33 -5.23 6.12
CA CYS A 124 2.45 -4.46 6.68
C CYS A 124 3.81 -4.90 6.14
N THR A 125 3.99 -6.21 5.87
CA THR A 125 5.20 -6.73 5.21
C THR A 125 5.33 -6.19 3.79
N CYS A 126 4.25 -6.19 3.00
CA CYS A 126 4.22 -5.63 1.65
C CYS A 126 4.54 -4.13 1.65
N LEU A 127 3.91 -3.36 2.54
CA LEU A 127 4.18 -1.92 2.69
C LEU A 127 5.65 -1.67 3.04
N SER A 128 6.19 -2.40 4.01
CA SER A 128 7.59 -2.23 4.44
C SER A 128 8.57 -2.53 3.31
N ARG A 129 8.37 -3.63 2.56
CA ARG A 129 9.19 -3.90 1.37
C ARG A 129 9.02 -2.84 0.29
N GLY A 130 7.81 -2.31 0.12
CA GLY A 130 7.54 -1.25 -0.83
C GLY A 130 8.33 0.03 -0.55
N PHE A 131 8.33 0.48 0.70
CA PHE A 131 9.08 1.66 1.13
C PHE A 131 10.59 1.45 1.14
N ILE A 132 11.08 0.26 1.49
CA ILE A 132 12.51 -0.10 1.36
C ILE A 132 12.93 0.02 -0.10
N ARG A 133 12.17 -0.59 -1.02
CA ARG A 133 12.45 -0.52 -2.47
C ARG A 133 12.44 0.91 -3.00
N PHE A 134 11.50 1.73 -2.53
CA PHE A 134 11.46 3.16 -2.84
C PHE A 134 12.73 3.86 -2.38
N LEU A 135 13.18 3.64 -1.13
CA LEU A 135 14.41 4.23 -0.61
C LEU A 135 15.66 3.73 -1.34
N ASP A 136 15.71 2.46 -1.73
CA ASP A 136 16.79 1.90 -2.54
C ASP A 136 16.90 2.64 -3.89
N ASN A 137 15.77 2.89 -4.55
CA ASN A 137 15.73 3.69 -5.79
C ASN A 137 16.19 5.14 -5.54
N MET A 138 15.81 5.73 -4.41
CA MET A 138 16.24 7.08 -4.06
C MET A 138 17.74 7.16 -3.79
N SER A 139 18.34 6.10 -3.21
CA SER A 139 19.75 6.06 -2.82
C SER A 139 20.72 6.40 -3.96
N GLU A 140 20.31 6.13 -5.21
CA GLU A 140 21.11 6.40 -6.40
C GLU A 140 21.43 7.88 -6.60
N PHE A 141 20.54 8.74 -6.13
CA PHE A 141 20.65 10.19 -6.26
C PHE A 141 21.39 10.84 -5.09
N PHE A 142 21.60 10.10 -4.00
CA PHE A 142 22.38 10.53 -2.82
C PHE A 142 23.82 10.00 -2.89
N ARG A 143 24.41 10.00 -4.08
CA ARG A 143 25.82 9.61 -4.32
C ARG A 143 26.68 10.84 -4.60
N PRO A 144 27.95 10.88 -4.17
CA PRO A 144 28.87 11.95 -4.53
C PRO A 144 29.00 12.04 -6.05
N PRO A 145 29.20 13.24 -6.63
CA PRO A 145 29.51 13.38 -8.05
C PRO A 145 30.72 12.50 -8.39
N GLN A 146 30.60 11.66 -9.42
CA GLN A 146 31.75 10.91 -9.96
C GLN A 146 32.67 11.90 -10.68
N GLY A 147 33.57 12.53 -9.93
CA GLY A 147 34.58 13.46 -10.43
C GLY A 147 35.81 13.40 -9.52
N ASP A 148 36.92 12.99 -10.11
CA ASP A 148 38.29 12.90 -9.57
C ASP A 148 38.63 11.63 -8.79
N SER A 149 38.91 10.58 -9.55
CA SER A 149 39.70 9.41 -9.17
C SER A 149 41.12 9.83 -8.72
N ASN A 150 41.28 10.26 -7.48
CA ASN A 150 42.56 10.26 -6.78
C ASN A 150 42.58 9.04 -5.83
N PRO A 151 43.53 8.11 -5.95
CA PRO A 151 43.50 6.81 -5.25
C PRO A 151 43.91 6.90 -3.76
N SER A 152 43.71 8.05 -3.10
CA SER A 152 44.28 8.34 -1.79
C SER A 152 43.31 9.05 -0.84
N SER A 153 42.05 8.61 -0.79
CA SER A 153 41.14 9.03 0.29
C SER A 153 40.47 7.84 0.95
N THR A 154 40.57 7.86 2.27
CA THR A 154 40.06 6.95 3.30
C THR A 154 38.61 6.48 3.09
N PRO A 155 38.20 5.36 3.73
CA PRO A 155 36.84 4.77 3.59
C PRO A 155 35.69 5.66 4.12
N ASP A 156 36.00 6.87 4.59
CA ASP A 156 35.12 7.71 5.41
C ASP A 156 34.33 8.75 4.61
N ARG A 157 34.51 8.80 3.27
CA ARG A 157 33.77 9.71 2.37
C ARG A 157 32.35 9.25 2.01
N LEU A 158 31.90 8.12 2.55
CA LEU A 158 30.50 7.69 2.51
C LEU A 158 29.60 8.55 3.42
N SER A 159 30.18 9.53 4.14
CA SER A 159 29.50 10.46 5.02
C SER A 159 28.45 11.32 4.30
N HIS A 160 27.19 10.90 4.43
CA HIS A 160 25.94 11.66 4.26
C HIS A 160 25.94 12.73 3.17
N VAL A 161 25.79 12.30 1.92
CA VAL A 161 25.32 13.19 0.85
C VAL A 161 23.93 13.69 1.24
N SER A 162 23.76 15.01 1.27
CA SER A 162 22.47 15.66 1.49
C SER A 162 22.07 16.51 0.29
N LEU A 163 20.79 16.51 -0.04
CA LEU A 163 20.22 17.28 -1.14
C LEU A 163 19.22 18.29 -0.59
N PRO A 164 19.19 19.53 -1.11
CA PRO A 164 18.10 20.46 -0.83
C PRO A 164 16.75 19.82 -1.17
N LEU A 165 15.73 20.01 -0.33
CA LEU A 165 14.38 19.47 -0.55
C LEU A 165 13.83 19.82 -1.95
N ALA A 166 14.12 21.04 -2.45
CA ALA A 166 13.77 21.44 -3.81
C ALA A 166 14.31 20.50 -4.92
N LYS A 167 15.46 19.86 -4.69
CA LYS A 167 16.04 18.86 -5.61
C LYS A 167 15.51 17.46 -5.36
N ILE A 168 15.06 17.15 -4.15
CA ILE A 168 14.46 15.84 -3.80
C ILE A 168 13.07 15.70 -4.44
N ILE A 169 12.26 16.78 -4.46
CA ILE A 169 10.91 16.80 -5.04
C ILE A 169 10.84 16.16 -6.45
N PRO A 170 11.62 16.61 -7.46
CA PRO A 170 11.54 16.01 -8.79
C PRO A 170 12.00 14.55 -8.83
N ILE A 171 12.89 14.13 -7.93
CA ILE A 171 13.34 12.74 -7.83
C ILE A 171 12.19 11.85 -7.32
N ILE A 172 11.52 12.26 -6.23
CA ILE A 172 10.34 11.57 -5.69
C ILE A 172 9.24 11.51 -6.74
N ASN A 173 8.99 12.62 -7.44
CA ASN A 173 7.97 12.69 -8.49
C ASN A 173 8.23 11.68 -9.63
N GLY A 174 9.50 11.40 -9.93
CA GLY A 174 9.88 10.39 -10.92
C GLY A 174 9.62 8.94 -10.48
N GLN A 175 9.52 8.66 -9.18
CA GLN A 175 9.38 7.29 -8.65
C GLN A 175 8.06 6.62 -9.06
N ILE A 176 7.00 7.39 -9.35
CA ILE A 176 5.72 6.84 -9.81
C ILE A 176 5.87 5.99 -11.08
N HIS A 177 6.79 6.36 -11.98
CA HIS A 177 7.04 5.63 -13.22
C HIS A 177 7.78 4.31 -13.00
N SER A 178 8.49 4.16 -11.88
CA SER A 178 9.15 2.91 -11.51
C SER A 178 8.22 2.00 -10.70
N ILE A 179 7.46 2.57 -9.76
CA ILE A 179 6.55 1.80 -8.89
C ILE A 179 5.33 1.32 -9.68
N CYS A 180 4.72 2.23 -10.45
CA CYS A 180 3.51 1.98 -11.23
C CYS A 180 3.80 1.81 -12.73
N SER A 181 4.96 1.23 -13.08
CA SER A 181 5.31 1.02 -14.49
C SER A 181 4.32 0.09 -15.20
N GLU A 182 4.32 0.11 -16.54
CA GLU A 182 3.55 -0.83 -17.35
C GLU A 182 3.92 -2.29 -17.03
N ILE A 183 2.99 -3.20 -17.30
CA ILE A 183 3.13 -4.61 -16.95
C ILE A 183 4.19 -5.28 -17.84
N PRO A 184 5.15 -6.01 -17.26
CA PRO A 184 5.27 -6.28 -15.83
C PRO A 184 5.99 -5.16 -15.06
N SER A 185 5.32 -4.59 -14.05
CA SER A 185 6.00 -3.75 -13.07
C SER A 185 6.89 -4.62 -12.20
N HIS A 186 8.20 -4.35 -12.25
CA HIS A 186 9.19 -5.04 -11.40
C HIS A 186 8.82 -4.94 -9.92
N PHE A 187 8.28 -3.79 -9.50
CA PHE A 187 7.79 -3.60 -8.13
C PHE A 187 6.63 -4.55 -7.81
N VAL A 188 5.65 -4.67 -8.70
CA VAL A 188 4.51 -5.58 -8.50
C VAL A 188 4.98 -7.05 -8.52
N GLN A 189 5.93 -7.40 -9.38
CA GLN A 189 6.53 -8.73 -9.40
C GLN A 189 7.24 -9.05 -8.07
N ASP A 190 8.01 -8.11 -7.54
CA ASP A 190 8.70 -8.26 -6.26
C ASP A 190 7.69 -8.54 -5.12
N LEU A 191 6.53 -7.87 -5.14
CA LEU A 191 5.44 -8.11 -4.17
C LEU A 191 4.78 -9.49 -4.35
N LEU A 192 4.59 -9.95 -5.58
CA LEU A 192 4.01 -11.28 -5.87
C LEU A 192 4.97 -12.43 -5.51
N LEU A 193 6.27 -12.16 -5.43
CA LEU A 193 7.29 -13.14 -5.05
C LEU A 193 7.49 -13.26 -3.54
N ILE A 194 6.87 -12.40 -2.73
CA ILE A 194 6.92 -12.46 -1.27
C ILE A 194 6.31 -13.79 -0.78
N ASP A 195 7.09 -14.61 -0.10
CA ASP A 195 6.62 -15.93 0.38
C ASP A 195 5.47 -15.80 1.39
N GLN A 196 5.48 -14.77 2.24
CA GLN A 196 4.36 -14.47 3.14
C GLN A 196 3.04 -14.22 2.38
N VAL A 197 3.09 -13.60 1.19
CA VAL A 197 1.90 -13.37 0.35
C VAL A 197 1.41 -14.67 -0.24
N LYS A 198 2.32 -15.54 -0.70
CA LYS A 198 1.97 -16.86 -1.26
C LYS A 198 1.37 -17.79 -0.21
N GLU A 199 1.98 -17.84 0.98
CA GLU A 199 1.50 -18.62 2.11
C GLU A 199 0.11 -18.15 2.57
N PHE A 200 -0.06 -16.83 2.71
CA PHE A 200 -1.37 -16.27 3.03
C PHE A 200 -2.42 -16.59 1.97
N ALA A 201 -2.09 -16.43 0.67
CA ALA A 201 -3.01 -16.78 -0.40
C ALA A 201 -3.38 -18.28 -0.41
N ALA A 202 -2.43 -19.17 -0.09
CA ALA A 202 -2.68 -20.60 0.05
C ALA A 202 -3.62 -20.90 1.23
N ASN A 203 -3.43 -20.25 2.38
CA ASN A 203 -4.28 -20.41 3.56
C ASN A 203 -5.71 -19.90 3.30
N VAL A 204 -5.84 -18.75 2.64
CA VAL A 204 -7.14 -18.22 2.19
C VAL A 204 -7.80 -19.24 1.25
N TYR A 205 -7.08 -19.73 0.24
CA TYR A 205 -7.62 -20.71 -0.69
C TYR A 205 -8.07 -22.00 0.00
N GLU A 206 -7.28 -22.54 0.92
CA GLU A 206 -7.63 -23.73 1.71
C GLU A 206 -8.91 -23.50 2.54
N THR A 207 -8.99 -22.35 3.20
CA THR A 207 -10.13 -21.96 4.05
C THR A 207 -11.45 -21.92 3.27
N PHE A 208 -11.43 -21.37 2.04
CA PHE A 208 -12.64 -21.21 1.22
C PHE A 208 -12.89 -22.34 0.22
N SER A 209 -11.96 -23.30 0.07
CA SER A 209 -12.11 -24.48 -0.79
C SER A 209 -12.46 -25.76 -0.04
N THR A 210 -12.24 -25.78 1.29
CA THR A 210 -12.61 -26.93 2.12
C THR A 210 -14.09 -26.87 2.51
N PRO A 211 -14.86 -27.98 2.37
CA PRO A 211 -16.21 -28.03 2.88
C PRO A 211 -16.17 -27.86 4.40
N GLN A 212 -16.79 -26.81 4.93
CA GLN A 212 -16.97 -26.66 6.37
C GLN A 212 -17.71 -27.89 6.89
N LYS A 213 -16.98 -28.81 7.55
CA LYS A 213 -17.61 -29.84 8.37
C LYS A 213 -18.28 -29.09 9.51
N LEU A 214 -19.60 -28.93 9.42
CA LEU A 214 -20.47 -28.54 10.53
C LEU A 214 -20.05 -29.35 11.77
N GLN A 215 -19.31 -28.72 12.68
CA GLN A 215 -19.19 -29.22 14.04
C GLN A 215 -20.49 -28.82 14.74
N ASN A 216 -21.28 -29.85 15.05
CA ASN A 216 -22.54 -29.78 15.79
C ASN A 216 -22.37 -29.11 17.16
#